data_AF-A0A519XV48-F1
#
_entry.id   AF-A0A519XV48-F1
#
_cell.length_a   1.000
_cell.length_b   1.000
_cell.length_c   1.000
_cell.angle_alpha   90.00
_cell.angle_beta   90.00
_cell.angle_gamma   90.00
#
_symmetry.space_group_name_H-M   'P 1'
#
loop_
_entity.id
_entity.type
_entity.pdbx_description
1 polymer ?
#
loop_
_entity_poly.entity_id
_entity_poly.type
_entity_poly.pdbx_seq_one_letter_code
_entity_poly.pdbx_strand_id
1 'polypeptide(L)'
;MSEQIILTTPYGVALADASVPCVITQWHSFANKTEFIALQEAALVYYEQHSTLAEPWGWVGDVRHMGAIPAEAHRWLQDQFNPQACG
;
A
#
# COMPACT_ATOMS: atom_id res chain seq x y z
N MET A 1 -15.34 -13.79 -2.31
CA MET A 1 -15.26 -12.83 -1.18
C MET A 1 -14.11 -13.24 -0.29
N SER A 2 -12.88 -12.92 -0.71
CA SER A 2 -11.62 -13.16 0.01
C SER A 2 -10.89 -11.85 0.33
N GLU A 3 -11.55 -10.72 0.06
CA GLU A 3 -11.00 -9.39 0.31
C GLU A 3 -11.14 -9.06 1.80
N GLN A 4 -10.01 -8.86 2.46
CA GLN A 4 -9.90 -8.38 3.82
C GLN A 4 -9.54 -6.90 3.80
N ILE A 5 -10.25 -6.08 4.57
CA ILE A 5 -9.89 -4.68 4.78
C ILE A 5 -8.75 -4.62 5.80
N ILE A 6 -7.62 -4.01 5.41
CA ILE A 6 -6.48 -3.71 6.29
C ILE A 6 -6.70 -2.36 6.97
N LEU A 7 -7.04 -1.33 6.19
CA LEU A 7 -7.30 0.03 6.67
C LEU A 7 -8.25 0.76 5.72
N THR A 8 -9.21 1.50 6.27
CA THR A 8 -10.10 2.40 5.51
C THR A 8 -9.92 3.83 6.01
N THR A 9 -9.71 4.77 5.10
CA THR A 9 -9.54 6.19 5.42
C THR A 9 -10.36 7.06 4.46
N PRO A 10 -10.52 8.37 4.71
CA PRO A 10 -11.19 9.27 3.78
C PRO A 10 -10.48 9.41 2.42
N TYR A 11 -9.21 9.05 2.32
CA TYR A 11 -8.35 9.26 1.14
C TYR A 11 -8.00 7.97 0.39
N GLY A 12 -8.19 6.80 1.00
CA GLY A 12 -7.97 5.51 0.36
C GLY A 12 -8.31 4.32 1.24
N VAL A 13 -8.14 3.13 0.67
CA VAL A 13 -8.37 1.85 1.34
C VAL A 13 -7.18 0.93 1.06
N ALA A 14 -6.71 0.25 2.09
CA ALA A 14 -5.78 -0.87 1.98
C ALA A 14 -6.56 -2.18 2.15
N LEU A 15 -6.41 -3.09 1.20
CA LEU A 15 -7.09 -4.38 1.13
C LEU A 15 -6.05 -5.49 0.95
N ALA A 16 -6.42 -6.70 1.35
CA ALA A 16 -5.72 -7.94 1.01
C ALA A 16 -6.68 -8.86 0.27
N ASP A 17 -6.28 -9.42 -0.87
CA ASP A 17 -7.03 -10.48 -1.54
C ASP A 17 -6.25 -11.79 -1.46
N ALA A 18 -6.78 -12.75 -0.72
CA ALA A 18 -6.14 -14.07 -0.59
C ALA A 18 -6.41 -15.00 -1.79
N SER A 19 -7.38 -14.68 -2.66
CA SER A 19 -7.64 -15.48 -3.88
C SER A 19 -6.61 -15.23 -4.96
N VAL A 20 -6.05 -14.02 -4.98
CA VAL A 20 -4.88 -13.62 -5.76
C VAL A 20 -3.93 -12.96 -4.76
N PRO A 21 -3.08 -13.72 -4.06
CA PRO A 21 -2.31 -13.24 -2.90
C PRO A 21 -1.63 -11.90 -3.16
N CYS A 22 -2.28 -10.82 -2.73
CA CYS A 22 -1.80 -9.47 -2.95
C CYS A 22 -2.37 -8.49 -1.94
N VAL A 23 -1.60 -7.43 -1.70
CA VAL A 23 -2.07 -6.23 -1.03
C VAL A 23 -2.43 -5.19 -2.09
N ILE A 24 -3.54 -4.48 -1.88
CA ILE A 24 -4.05 -3.47 -2.79
C ILE A 24 -4.17 -2.16 -2.01
N THR A 25 -3.54 -1.09 -2.49
CA THR A 25 -3.81 0.28 -2.01
C THR A 25 -4.61 1.04 -3.05
N GLN A 26 -5.88 1.30 -2.73
CA GLN A 26 -6.83 1.99 -3.58
C GLN A 26 -6.99 3.44 -3.14
N TRP A 27 -6.70 4.38 -4.04
CA TRP A 27 -6.74 5.81 -3.76
C TRP A 27 -7.93 6.46 -4.45
N HIS A 28 -8.69 7.28 -3.72
CA HIS A 28 -9.89 7.94 -4.23
C HIS A 28 -10.02 9.42 -3.82
N SER A 29 -8.96 10.00 -3.26
CA SER A 29 -8.91 11.41 -2.87
C SER A 29 -7.45 11.89 -2.80
N PHE A 30 -7.24 13.18 -2.53
CA PHE A 30 -5.94 13.70 -2.15
C PHE A 30 -5.55 13.17 -0.76
N ALA A 31 -4.28 12.81 -0.60
CA ALA A 31 -3.66 12.47 0.68
C ALA A 31 -2.43 13.37 0.86
N ASN A 32 -2.33 14.03 2.00
CA ASN A 32 -1.09 14.69 2.38
C ASN A 32 0.01 13.64 2.67
N LYS A 33 1.23 14.09 2.93
CA LYS A 33 2.37 13.20 3.18
C LYS A 33 2.10 12.18 4.30
N THR A 34 1.62 12.64 5.44
CA THR A 34 1.37 11.79 6.62
C THR A 34 0.28 10.76 6.32
N GLU A 35 -0.79 11.20 5.66
CA GLU A 35 -1.90 10.32 5.25
C GLU A 35 -1.44 9.26 4.26
N PHE A 36 -0.64 9.66 3.27
CA PHE A 36 -0.07 8.76 2.27
C PHE A 36 0.81 7.69 2.92
N ILE A 37 1.74 8.11 3.79
CA ILE A 37 2.65 7.20 4.51
C ILE A 37 1.84 6.23 5.36
N ALA A 38 0.86 6.71 6.13
CA ALA A 38 0.09 5.86 7.04
C ALA A 38 -0.65 4.71 6.31
N LEU A 39 -1.23 4.97 5.13
CA LEU A 39 -1.90 3.91 4.35
C LEU A 39 -0.89 2.90 3.79
N GLN A 40 0.24 3.39 3.27
CA GLN A 40 1.29 2.55 2.70
C GLN A 40 1.97 1.68 3.77
N GLU A 41 2.25 2.24 4.95
CA GLU A 41 2.82 1.48 6.07
C GLU A 41 1.86 0.39 6.58
N ALA A 42 0.56 0.70 6.71
CA ALA A 42 -0.43 -0.31 7.11
C ALA A 42 -0.48 -1.49 6.12
N ALA A 43 -0.46 -1.18 4.82
CA ALA A 43 -0.39 -2.17 3.76
C ALA A 43 0.94 -2.97 3.79
N LEU A 44 2.06 -2.30 4.06
CA LEU A 44 3.38 -2.93 4.12
C LEU A 44 3.51 -3.89 5.29
N VAL A 45 3.04 -3.51 6.48
CA VAL A 45 3.05 -4.40 7.65
C VAL A 45 2.27 -5.67 7.36
N TYR A 46 1.11 -5.57 6.69
CA TYR A 46 0.37 -6.75 6.28
C TYR A 46 1.15 -7.58 5.26
N TYR A 47 1.71 -6.94 4.23
CA TYR A 47 2.52 -7.61 3.21
C TYR A 47 3.70 -8.38 3.84
N GLU A 48 4.46 -7.78 4.74
CA GLU A 48 5.62 -8.41 5.39
C GLU A 48 5.24 -9.59 6.29
N GLN A 49 4.02 -9.58 6.85
CA GLN A 49 3.51 -10.68 7.67
C GLN A 49 3.05 -11.89 6.85
N HIS A 50 2.68 -11.70 5.58
CA HIS A 50 2.04 -12.74 4.76
C HIS A 50 2.88 -13.16 3.55
N SER A 51 3.63 -12.25 2.94
CA SER A 51 4.51 -12.52 1.81
C SER A 51 5.74 -13.27 2.28
N THR A 52 5.91 -14.51 1.82
CA THR A 52 7.10 -15.31 2.08
C THR A 52 7.76 -15.72 0.78
N LEU A 53 8.99 -16.23 0.83
CA LEU A 53 9.65 -16.76 -0.37
C LEU A 53 8.91 -17.97 -0.97
N ALA A 54 8.20 -18.74 -0.15
CA ALA A 54 7.44 -19.92 -0.58
C ALA A 54 6.06 -19.53 -1.15
N GLU A 55 5.50 -18.42 -0.68
CA GLU A 55 4.21 -17.89 -1.11
C GLU A 55 4.35 -16.37 -1.27
N PRO A 56 4.86 -15.90 -2.41
CA PRO A 56 5.09 -14.49 -2.64
C PRO A 56 3.76 -13.79 -2.89
N TRP A 57 3.54 -12.69 -2.19
CA TRP A 57 2.41 -11.82 -2.45
C TRP A 57 2.77 -10.73 -3.46
N GLY A 58 1.77 -10.27 -4.21
CA GLY A 58 1.87 -9.09 -5.06
C GLY A 58 1.53 -7.79 -4.33
N TRP A 59 1.81 -6.67 -5.00
CA TRP A 59 1.35 -5.34 -4.58
C TRP A 59 0.67 -4.64 -5.75
N VAL A 60 -0.55 -4.13 -5.54
CA VAL A 60 -1.30 -3.36 -6.53
C VAL A 60 -1.59 -1.96 -5.99
N GLY A 61 -1.08 -0.94 -6.67
CA GLY A 61 -1.48 0.45 -6.43
C GLY A 61 -2.58 0.87 -7.40
N ASP A 62 -3.82 0.97 -6.94
CA ASP A 62 -4.91 1.53 -7.75
C ASP A 62 -4.96 3.05 -7.57
N VAL A 63 -4.38 3.74 -8.55
CA VAL A 63 -4.22 5.20 -8.57
C VAL A 63 -5.21 5.90 -9.51
N ARG A 64 -6.23 5.19 -10.03
CA ARG A 64 -7.16 5.73 -11.04
C ARG A 64 -7.92 6.97 -10.57
N HIS A 65 -8.15 7.07 -9.27
CA HIS A 65 -8.85 8.19 -8.63
C HIS A 65 -7.96 8.92 -7.63
N MET A 66 -6.65 8.76 -7.74
CA MET A 66 -5.69 9.44 -6.89
C MET A 66 -5.58 10.92 -7.26
N GLY A 67 -5.47 11.77 -6.23
CA GLY A 67 -4.97 13.14 -6.41
C GLY A 67 -3.47 13.16 -6.75
N ALA A 68 -2.83 14.31 -6.53
CA ALA A 68 -1.37 14.41 -6.63
C ALA A 68 -0.68 13.77 -5.40
N ILE A 69 0.47 13.12 -5.62
CA ILE A 69 1.38 12.71 -4.53
C ILE A 69 2.26 13.91 -4.15
N PRO A 70 2.27 14.33 -2.88
CA PRO A 70 3.19 15.37 -2.42
C PRO A 70 4.66 14.97 -2.67
N ALA A 71 5.51 15.91 -3.09
CA ALA A 71 6.92 15.62 -3.40
C ALA A 71 7.68 14.94 -2.25
N GLU A 72 7.34 15.28 -1.01
CA GLU A 72 7.92 14.67 0.18
C GLU A 72 7.50 13.20 0.36
N ALA A 73 6.27 12.85 -0.01
CA ALA A 73 5.80 11.47 0.01
C ALA A 73 6.48 10.65 -1.09
N HIS A 74 6.70 11.26 -2.26
CA HIS A 74 7.46 10.62 -3.33
C HIS A 74 8.92 10.34 -2.93
N ARG A 75 9.58 11.27 -2.24
CA ARG A 75 10.94 11.05 -1.71
C ARG A 75 10.95 9.91 -0.69
N TRP A 76 9.98 9.87 0.20
CA TRP A 76 9.87 8.78 1.17
C TRP A 76 9.66 7.40 0.49
N LEU A 77 8.86 7.32 -0.58
CA LEU A 77 8.71 6.09 -1.36
C LEU A 77 10.04 5.56 -1.91
N GLN A 78 10.89 6.46 -2.39
CA GLN A 78 12.19 6.11 -2.98
C GLN A 78 13.20 5.68 -1.92
N ASP A 79 13.20 6.37 -0.78
CA ASP A 79 14.30 6.24 0.20
C ASP A 79 13.98 5.29 1.36
N GLN A 80 12.70 5.09 1.70
CA GLN A 80 12.30 4.54 2.99
C GLN A 80 11.18 3.50 2.95
N PHE A 81 10.34 3.49 1.91
CA PHE A 81 9.12 2.68 1.91
C PHE A 81 9.37 1.18 2.06
N ASN A 82 10.28 0.60 1.27
CA ASN A 82 10.64 -0.81 1.42
C ASN A 82 12.16 -0.98 1.27
N PRO A 83 12.93 -0.87 2.37
CA PRO A 83 14.38 -1.00 2.33
C PRO A 83 14.85 -2.35 1.79
N GLN A 84 14.03 -3.41 1.91
CA GLN A 84 14.37 -4.75 1.43
C GLN A 84 14.23 -4.89 -0.09
N ALA A 85 13.51 -3.99 -0.76
CA ALA A 85 13.37 -3.99 -2.22
C ALA A 85 14.59 -3.39 -2.96
N CYS A 86 15.48 -2.70 -2.25
CA CYS A 86 16.70 -2.10 -2.81
C CYS A 86 17.92 -3.04 -2.79
N GLY A 87 17.72 -4.33 -2.48
CA GLY A 87 18.76 -5.36 -2.40
C GLY A 87 19.15 -5.99 -3.73
#